data_AF-A0A9D7XG50-F1
#
_entry.id   AF-A0A9D7XG50-F1
#
_cell.length_a   1.000
_cell.length_b   1.000
_cell.length_c   1.000
_cell.angle_alpha   90.00
_cell.angle_beta   90.00
_cell.angle_gamma   90.00
#
_symmetry.space_group_name_H-M   'P 1'
#
loop_
_entity.id
_entity.type
_entity.pdbx_description
1 polymer ?
#
loop_
_entity_poly.entity_id
_entity_poly.type
_entity_poly.pdbx_seq_one_letter_code
_entity_poly.pdbx_strand_id
1 'polypeptide(L)'
;MFIVFYGYAQMNFEGKFIYGNEWLVPTQEYYKFNIGTDGIYKITLDDLRKADLPIQNITLDKIRLYHLGQEVEIRTSTNGLMRKDDFIEFFAVRNRGELDAPLFKKASFVFNEDYSIYSDTSAYFITWNATPSTFRYQEIQNDLTNPIPKDNYFIREITTSFKEVIIKRSFGYGHSQKLPDFDEGQGYGTDYFVERAWDLMLENVYKNDIDANINVAITGYGEDASAHKAAFYLNNNLLKTDPFSGYKVRKMR
;
A
#
# COMPACT_ATOMS: atom_id res chain seq x y z
N MET A 1 -18.92 13.09 -41.19
CA MET A 1 -18.72 11.75 -40.63
C MET A 1 -18.42 11.93 -39.15
N PHE A 2 -19.38 11.62 -38.27
CA PHE A 2 -19.19 11.67 -36.82
C PHE A 2 -18.80 10.26 -36.37
N ILE A 3 -17.61 10.11 -35.79
CA ILE A 3 -17.19 8.87 -35.15
C ILE A 3 -17.34 9.10 -33.65
N VAL A 4 -18.20 8.32 -33.02
CA VAL A 4 -18.31 8.23 -31.56
C VAL A 4 -17.47 7.05 -31.13
N PHE A 5 -16.39 7.30 -30.38
CA PHE A 5 -15.64 6.25 -29.71
C PHE A 5 -16.34 5.92 -28.39
N TYR A 6 -16.79 4.67 -28.25
CA TYR A 6 -17.16 4.12 -26.94
C TYR A 6 -15.89 3.55 -26.32
N GLY A 7 -15.39 4.19 -25.27
CA GLY A 7 -14.34 3.64 -24.42
C GLY A 7 -14.97 2.96 -23.21
N TYR A 8 -14.72 1.67 -23.02
CA TYR A 8 -14.98 1.00 -21.75
C TYR A 8 -13.70 1.12 -20.91
N ALA A 9 -13.76 1.86 -19.80
CA ALA A 9 -12.65 1.97 -18.87
C ALA A 9 -12.65 0.74 -17.96
N GLN A 10 -12.02 -0.35 -18.41
CA GLN A 10 -11.78 -1.54 -17.61
C GLN A 10 -10.29 -1.60 -17.27
N MET A 11 -9.95 -1.71 -15.99
CA MET A 11 -8.59 -1.90 -15.52
C MET A 11 -8.32 -3.38 -15.26
N ASN A 12 -7.09 -3.83 -15.54
CA ASN A 12 -6.60 -5.10 -15.02
C ASN A 12 -5.94 -4.83 -13.67
N PHE A 13 -6.58 -5.30 -12.60
CA PHE A 13 -6.11 -5.16 -11.23
C PHE A 13 -6.00 -6.56 -10.61
N GLU A 14 -4.80 -6.95 -10.18
CA GLU A 14 -4.51 -8.27 -9.60
C GLU A 14 -4.99 -9.45 -10.49
N GLY A 15 -4.87 -9.33 -11.82
CA GLY A 15 -5.29 -10.36 -12.76
C GLY A 15 -6.80 -10.43 -13.01
N LYS A 16 -7.57 -9.48 -12.47
CA LYS A 16 -9.02 -9.36 -12.69
C LYS A 16 -9.31 -8.12 -13.52
N PHE A 17 -10.24 -8.24 -14.45
CA PHE A 17 -10.72 -7.10 -15.23
C PHE A 17 -11.92 -6.46 -14.53
N ILE A 18 -11.73 -5.25 -13.99
CA ILE A 18 -12.72 -4.53 -13.18
C ILE A 18 -12.91 -3.09 -13.69
N TYR A 19 -14.06 -2.50 -13.40
CA TYR A 19 -14.38 -1.09 -13.63
C TYR A 19 -13.97 -0.21 -12.42
N GLY A 20 -13.84 -0.80 -11.23
CA GLY A 20 -13.43 -0.13 -9.99
C GLY A 20 -14.60 0.42 -9.16
N ASN A 21 -15.84 0.26 -9.63
CA ASN A 21 -17.06 0.71 -8.96
C ASN A 21 -17.98 -0.45 -8.53
N GLU A 22 -17.54 -1.70 -8.67
CA GLU A 22 -18.34 -2.89 -8.36
C GLU A 22 -18.76 -3.00 -6.89
N TRP A 23 -18.01 -2.36 -6.00
CA TRP A 23 -18.27 -2.31 -4.56
C TRP A 23 -19.33 -1.28 -4.17
N LEU A 24 -19.69 -0.37 -5.09
CA LEU A 24 -20.69 0.65 -4.83
C LEU A 24 -22.09 0.10 -5.03
N VAL A 25 -22.89 0.17 -3.97
CA VAL A 25 -24.34 -0.01 -4.05
C VAL A 25 -24.97 1.31 -4.48
N PRO A 26 -25.76 1.35 -5.57
CA PRO A 26 -26.48 2.55 -5.98
C PRO A 26 -27.35 3.10 -4.86
N THR A 27 -27.47 4.43 -4.78
CA THR A 27 -28.25 5.19 -3.77
C THR A 27 -27.80 5.05 -2.31
N GLN A 28 -26.77 4.25 -2.02
CA GLN A 28 -26.15 4.19 -0.70
C GLN A 28 -25.21 5.38 -0.50
N GLU A 29 -25.22 5.94 0.71
CA GLU A 29 -24.33 7.05 1.09
C GLU A 29 -22.99 6.53 1.58
N TYR A 30 -21.91 7.17 1.14
CA TYR A 30 -20.54 6.84 1.52
C TYR A 30 -19.83 8.10 1.99
N TYR A 31 -19.28 8.06 3.19
CA TYR A 31 -18.58 9.18 3.79
C TYR A 31 -17.08 8.95 3.66
N LYS A 32 -16.43 9.78 2.85
CA LYS A 32 -14.99 9.68 2.58
C LYS A 32 -14.19 10.38 3.67
N PHE A 33 -13.13 9.72 4.12
CA PHE A 33 -12.06 10.34 4.90
C PHE A 33 -10.69 9.84 4.43
N ASN A 34 -9.65 10.55 4.84
CA ASN A 34 -8.29 10.34 4.33
C ASN A 34 -7.36 9.82 5.43
N ILE A 35 -6.46 8.92 5.06
CA ILE A 35 -5.43 8.33 5.93
C ILE A 35 -4.06 8.57 5.29
N GLY A 36 -3.15 9.20 6.03
CA GLY A 36 -1.78 9.51 5.57
C GLY A 36 -0.69 8.70 6.24
N THR A 37 -1.03 7.82 7.18
CA THR A 37 -0.04 7.02 7.93
C THR A 37 -0.63 5.66 8.25
N ASP A 38 0.21 4.62 8.25
CA ASP A 38 -0.21 3.30 8.69
C ASP A 38 -0.43 3.29 10.21
N GLY A 39 -1.49 2.65 10.69
CA GLY A 39 -1.72 2.54 12.12
C GLY A 39 -3.12 2.09 12.50
N ILE A 40 -3.34 1.99 13.81
CA ILE A 40 -4.67 1.73 14.37
C ILE A 40 -5.36 3.07 14.59
N TYR A 41 -6.52 3.23 13.97
CA TYR A 41 -7.34 4.43 14.05
C TYR A 41 -8.61 4.16 14.84
N LYS A 42 -9.11 5.21 15.49
CA LYS A 42 -10.36 5.19 16.25
C LYS A 42 -11.27 6.31 15.76
N ILE A 43 -12.49 5.97 15.41
CA ILE A 43 -13.57 6.90 15.10
C ILE A 43 -14.52 6.92 16.29
N THR A 44 -14.67 8.10 16.89
CA THR A 44 -15.56 8.34 18.02
C THR A 44 -16.93 8.85 17.57
N LEU A 45 -17.89 8.89 18.49
CA LEU A 45 -19.21 9.46 18.21
C LEU A 45 -19.12 10.94 17.79
N ASP A 46 -18.19 11.68 18.38
CA ASP A 46 -18.01 13.10 18.07
C ASP A 46 -17.42 13.31 16.67
N ASP A 47 -16.56 12.40 16.19
CA ASP A 47 -16.03 12.45 14.81
C ASP A 47 -17.15 12.25 13.79
N LEU A 48 -18.04 11.28 14.03
CA LEU A 48 -19.19 11.01 13.17
C LEU A 48 -20.20 12.17 13.17
N ARG A 49 -20.42 12.79 14.33
CA ARG A 49 -21.30 13.97 14.43
C ARG A 49 -20.72 15.18 13.70
N LYS A 50 -19.42 15.42 13.80
CA LYS A 50 -18.74 16.50 13.05
C LYS A 50 -18.79 16.29 11.54
N ALA A 51 -18.91 15.04 11.10
CA ALA A 51 -19.07 14.66 9.70
C ALA A 51 -20.55 14.57 9.25
N ASP A 52 -21.50 15.00 10.10
CA ASP A 52 -22.94 14.94 9.85
C ASP A 52 -23.45 13.53 9.45
N LEU A 53 -22.83 12.47 9.99
CA LEU A 53 -23.31 11.10 9.80
C LEU A 53 -24.59 10.85 10.63
N PRO A 54 -25.65 10.24 10.06
CA PRO A 54 -26.89 9.92 10.76
C PRO A 54 -26.77 8.69 11.69
N ILE A 55 -25.69 8.62 12.49
CA ILE A 55 -25.33 7.46 13.31
C ILE A 55 -26.33 7.14 14.42
N GLN A 56 -27.20 8.08 14.82
CA GLN A 56 -28.09 7.94 15.98
C GLN A 56 -29.05 6.75 15.89
N ASN A 57 -29.42 6.32 14.68
CA ASN A 57 -30.35 5.22 14.44
C ASN A 57 -29.68 4.01 13.79
N ILE A 58 -28.35 3.98 13.75
CA ILE A 58 -27.56 2.92 13.13
C ILE A 58 -26.81 2.17 14.22
N THR A 59 -26.99 0.85 14.24
CA THR A 59 -26.25 -0.04 15.14
C THR A 59 -24.85 -0.29 14.58
N LEU A 60 -23.84 -0.35 15.44
CA LEU A 60 -22.43 -0.47 15.03
C LEU A 60 -22.11 -1.81 14.34
N ASP A 61 -22.90 -2.86 14.59
CA ASP A 61 -22.80 -4.13 13.88
C ASP A 61 -23.12 -4.03 12.38
N LYS A 62 -23.81 -2.98 11.93
CA LYS A 62 -24.17 -2.73 10.52
C LYS A 62 -23.20 -1.81 9.78
N ILE A 63 -22.30 -1.16 10.50
CA ILE A 63 -21.30 -0.26 9.91
C ILE A 63 -20.35 -1.07 9.05
N ARG A 64 -19.94 -0.50 7.92
CA ARG A 64 -18.90 -1.03 7.05
C ARG A 64 -17.89 0.05 6.74
N LEU A 65 -16.65 -0.38 6.59
CA LEU A 65 -15.56 0.48 6.17
C LEU A 65 -14.98 -0.11 4.89
N TYR A 66 -14.73 0.73 3.89
CA TYR A 66 -14.17 0.30 2.62
C TYR A 66 -12.87 1.04 2.31
N HIS A 67 -11.91 0.31 1.76
CA HIS A 67 -10.65 0.81 1.22
C HIS A 67 -10.33 0.04 -0.07
N LEU A 68 -9.94 0.76 -1.14
CA LEU A 68 -9.70 0.17 -2.47
C LEU A 68 -10.85 -0.75 -2.96
N GLY A 69 -12.09 -0.41 -2.60
CA GLY A 69 -13.28 -1.18 -2.96
C GLY A 69 -13.45 -2.51 -2.21
N GLN A 70 -12.66 -2.76 -1.18
CA GLN A 70 -12.76 -3.95 -0.33
C GLN A 70 -13.19 -3.55 1.08
N GLU A 71 -14.00 -4.40 1.72
CA GLU A 71 -14.41 -4.18 3.10
C GLU A 71 -13.23 -4.42 4.06
N VAL A 72 -13.04 -3.49 4.98
CA VAL A 72 -11.96 -3.48 5.98
C VAL A 72 -12.50 -4.05 7.28
N GLU A 73 -11.74 -4.95 7.90
CA GLU A 73 -12.07 -5.46 9.23
C GLU A 73 -12.04 -4.34 10.27
N ILE A 74 -13.10 -4.28 11.08
CA ILE A 74 -13.24 -3.28 12.15
C ILE A 74 -13.56 -3.94 13.48
N ARG A 75 -13.22 -3.26 14.56
CA ARG A 75 -13.68 -3.57 15.91
C ARG A 75 -14.64 -2.49 16.34
N THR A 76 -15.75 -2.88 16.96
CA THR A 76 -16.71 -1.94 17.53
C THR A 76 -16.84 -2.21 19.01
N SER A 77 -16.96 -1.17 19.82
CA SER A 77 -17.12 -1.31 21.29
C SER A 77 -18.46 -1.97 21.69
N THR A 78 -19.42 -1.99 20.79
CA THR A 78 -20.75 -2.59 20.95
C THR A 78 -21.28 -3.05 19.60
N ASN A 79 -22.27 -3.93 19.62
CA ASN A 79 -23.08 -4.26 18.44
C ASN A 79 -24.35 -3.40 18.34
N GLY A 80 -24.67 -2.63 19.37
CA GLY A 80 -25.88 -1.81 19.45
C GLY A 80 -25.69 -0.39 18.89
N LEU A 81 -26.61 0.49 19.28
CA LEU A 81 -26.51 1.92 18.99
C LEU A 81 -25.29 2.52 19.70
N MET A 82 -24.61 3.42 19.00
CA MET A 82 -23.43 4.11 19.51
C MET A 82 -23.78 5.12 20.62
N ARG A 83 -23.07 5.07 21.74
CA ARG A 83 -23.12 6.02 22.85
C ARG A 83 -21.83 6.83 22.94
N LYS A 84 -21.73 7.70 23.94
CA LYS A 84 -20.64 8.67 24.11
C LYS A 84 -19.24 8.02 24.13
N ASP A 85 -19.11 6.88 24.80
CA ASP A 85 -17.82 6.20 25.00
C ASP A 85 -17.60 5.05 24.00
N ASP A 86 -18.52 4.87 23.07
CA ASP A 86 -18.42 3.86 22.02
C ASP A 86 -17.51 4.33 20.87
N PHE A 87 -16.96 3.38 20.13
CA PHE A 87 -16.04 3.66 19.02
C PHE A 87 -16.03 2.57 17.95
N ILE A 88 -15.49 2.95 16.79
CA ILE A 88 -15.07 2.04 15.72
C ILE A 88 -13.55 2.11 15.64
N GLU A 89 -12.87 0.98 15.66
CA GLU A 89 -11.41 0.87 15.61
C GLU A 89 -11.00 -0.04 14.44
N PHE A 90 -9.95 0.34 13.72
CA PHE A 90 -9.50 -0.40 12.53
C PHE A 90 -8.04 -0.12 12.25
N PHE A 91 -7.37 -1.07 11.62
CA PHE A 91 -6.05 -0.83 11.06
C PHE A 91 -6.20 -0.18 9.68
N ALA A 92 -5.58 0.97 9.50
CA ALA A 92 -5.59 1.70 8.25
C ALA A 92 -4.18 1.79 7.68
N VAL A 93 -4.10 1.85 6.36
CA VAL A 93 -2.86 1.98 5.62
C VAL A 93 -2.88 3.22 4.74
N ARG A 94 -1.74 3.89 4.66
CA ARG A 94 -1.49 4.99 3.71
C ARG A 94 -1.51 4.45 2.28
N ASN A 95 -1.61 5.34 1.30
CA ASN A 95 -1.65 4.92 -0.09
C ASN A 95 -0.25 4.51 -0.54
N ARG A 96 -0.14 3.37 -1.22
CA ARG A 96 1.07 2.93 -1.89
C ARG A 96 0.79 2.79 -3.40
N GLY A 97 1.63 2.05 -4.10
CA GLY A 97 1.57 1.89 -5.55
C GLY A 97 0.55 0.86 -6.04
N GLU A 98 -0.42 0.43 -5.22
CA GLU A 98 -1.39 -0.60 -5.59
C GLU A 98 -2.13 -0.23 -6.89
N LEU A 99 -2.56 1.03 -7.01
CA LEU A 99 -3.25 1.57 -8.19
C LEU A 99 -2.32 2.04 -9.31
N ASP A 100 -1.00 1.98 -9.13
CA ASP A 100 -0.05 2.44 -10.15
C ASP A 100 0.19 1.36 -11.21
N ALA A 101 0.17 0.08 -10.82
CA ALA A 101 0.47 -1.04 -11.73
C ALA A 101 -0.35 -1.06 -13.05
N PRO A 102 -1.66 -0.76 -13.05
CA PRO A 102 -2.47 -0.71 -14.28
C PRO A 102 -2.07 0.40 -15.25
N LEU A 103 -1.31 1.41 -14.82
CA LEU A 103 -0.85 2.52 -15.67
C LEU A 103 0.31 2.10 -16.58
N PHE A 104 1.07 1.10 -16.16
CA PHE A 104 2.24 0.61 -16.86
C PHE A 104 1.85 -0.48 -17.85
N LYS A 105 2.60 -0.56 -18.95
CA LYS A 105 2.43 -1.65 -19.94
C LYS A 105 2.60 -3.05 -19.32
N LYS A 106 3.38 -3.17 -18.25
CA LYS A 106 3.58 -4.39 -17.47
C LYS A 106 3.66 -4.02 -15.99
N ALA A 107 2.95 -4.73 -15.11
CA ALA A 107 3.04 -4.49 -13.66
C ALA A 107 4.48 -4.62 -13.12
N SER A 108 5.31 -5.47 -13.72
CA SER A 108 6.72 -5.63 -13.36
C SER A 108 7.59 -4.37 -13.61
N PHE A 109 7.06 -3.37 -14.32
CA PHE A 109 7.74 -2.10 -14.58
C PHE A 109 7.59 -1.09 -13.45
N VAL A 110 6.63 -1.32 -12.53
CA VAL A 110 6.57 -0.59 -11.25
C VAL A 110 7.72 -1.09 -10.38
N PHE A 111 8.61 -0.17 -10.01
CA PHE A 111 9.75 -0.51 -9.15
C PHE A 111 9.50 -0.17 -7.69
N ASN A 112 8.89 0.99 -7.40
CA ASN A 112 8.53 1.39 -6.05
C ASN A 112 7.04 1.17 -5.82
N GLU A 113 6.71 0.01 -5.27
CA GLU A 113 5.34 -0.33 -4.89
C GLU A 113 4.93 0.29 -3.55
N ASP A 114 5.88 0.79 -2.76
CA ASP A 114 5.63 1.36 -1.42
C ASP A 114 5.23 2.84 -1.44
N TYR A 115 5.36 3.51 -2.58
CA TYR A 115 5.06 4.92 -2.71
C TYR A 115 4.43 5.25 -4.06
N SER A 116 3.18 5.68 -4.04
CA SER A 116 2.45 6.02 -5.26
C SER A 116 3.10 7.19 -5.98
N ILE A 117 2.97 7.18 -7.31
CA ILE A 117 3.36 8.28 -8.18
C ILE A 117 2.48 9.53 -7.92
N TYR A 118 1.26 9.37 -7.41
CA TYR A 118 0.29 10.46 -7.26
C TYR A 118 0.15 10.99 -5.84
N SER A 119 0.02 10.11 -4.85
CA SER A 119 -0.33 10.50 -3.48
C SER A 119 0.00 9.39 -2.49
N ASP A 120 0.50 9.73 -1.31
CA ASP A 120 0.62 8.80 -0.18
C ASP A 120 -0.62 8.79 0.72
N THR A 121 -1.67 9.53 0.36
CA THR A 121 -2.92 9.61 1.13
C THR A 121 -3.98 8.64 0.60
N SER A 122 -4.39 7.69 1.44
CA SER A 122 -5.45 6.72 1.17
C SER A 122 -6.83 7.31 1.41
N ALA A 123 -7.79 6.93 0.57
CA ALA A 123 -9.21 7.16 0.82
C ALA A 123 -9.85 5.94 1.49
N TYR A 124 -10.62 6.22 2.54
CA TYR A 124 -11.47 5.28 3.23
C TYR A 124 -12.92 5.77 3.19
N PHE A 125 -13.87 4.85 3.15
CA PHE A 125 -15.29 5.15 3.04
C PHE A 125 -16.08 4.42 4.11
N ILE A 126 -16.77 5.16 4.97
CA ILE A 126 -17.69 4.58 5.96
C ILE A 126 -19.12 4.61 5.41
N THR A 127 -19.86 3.52 5.65
CA THR A 127 -21.26 3.35 5.27
C THR A 127 -21.94 2.32 6.17
N TRP A 128 -23.22 2.00 5.92
CA TRP A 128 -23.98 1.00 6.67
C TRP A 128 -25.00 0.30 5.76
N ASN A 129 -25.33 -0.97 6.07
CA ASN A 129 -26.45 -1.67 5.38
C ASN A 129 -27.48 -2.17 6.40
N ALA A 130 -28.58 -2.73 5.91
CA ALA A 130 -29.63 -3.28 6.77
C ALA A 130 -29.19 -4.48 7.61
N THR A 131 -28.21 -5.25 7.12
CA THR A 131 -27.69 -6.45 7.77
C THR A 131 -26.34 -6.22 8.44
N PRO A 132 -26.08 -6.91 9.57
CA PRO A 132 -24.77 -6.91 10.21
C PRO A 132 -23.67 -7.39 9.26
N SER A 133 -22.45 -6.86 9.42
CA SER A 133 -21.28 -7.33 8.67
C SER A 133 -20.51 -8.40 9.46
N THR A 134 -19.86 -9.31 8.73
CA THR A 134 -18.95 -10.33 9.27
C THR A 134 -17.48 -9.90 9.28
N PHE A 135 -17.13 -8.74 8.70
CA PHE A 135 -15.76 -8.22 8.69
C PHE A 135 -15.45 -7.54 10.03
N ARG A 136 -15.22 -8.37 11.05
CA ARG A 136 -15.00 -7.95 12.42
C ARG A 136 -13.80 -8.65 13.03
N TYR A 137 -13.00 -7.91 13.79
CA TYR A 137 -11.97 -8.52 14.62
C TYR A 137 -12.59 -9.38 15.71
N GLN A 138 -12.06 -10.58 15.89
CA GLN A 138 -12.42 -11.43 17.01
C GLN A 138 -11.66 -10.99 18.26
N GLU A 139 -12.38 -10.64 19.32
CA GLU A 139 -11.75 -10.41 20.62
C GLU A 139 -11.38 -11.75 21.26
N ILE A 140 -10.11 -11.88 21.63
CA ILE A 140 -9.59 -13.02 22.35
C ILE A 140 -9.34 -12.57 23.78
N GLN A 141 -9.90 -13.29 24.75
CA GLN A 141 -9.65 -13.02 26.16
C GLN A 141 -8.19 -13.34 26.49
N ASN A 142 -7.45 -12.33 26.97
CA ASN A 142 -6.09 -12.52 27.45
C ASN A 142 -6.09 -13.04 28.90
N ASP A 143 -6.20 -14.35 29.08
CA ASP A 143 -6.16 -15.00 30.40
C ASP A 143 -4.72 -15.19 30.88
N LEU A 144 -4.37 -14.53 31.99
CA LEU A 144 -3.03 -14.57 32.60
C LEU A 144 -2.96 -15.51 33.82
N THR A 145 -3.99 -16.30 34.11
CA THR A 145 -4.01 -17.20 35.27
C THR A 145 -2.99 -18.34 35.15
N ASN A 146 -2.70 -18.79 33.94
CA ASN A 146 -1.64 -19.75 33.61
C ASN A 146 -0.92 -19.30 32.32
N PRO A 147 -0.01 -18.31 32.42
CA PRO A 147 0.61 -17.74 31.24
C PRO A 147 1.46 -18.79 30.51
N ILE A 148 1.34 -18.84 29.19
CA ILE A 148 2.24 -19.63 28.36
C ILE A 148 3.68 -19.06 28.46
N PRO A 149 4.72 -19.91 28.28
CA PRO A 149 6.09 -19.43 28.18
C PRO A 149 6.21 -18.33 27.11
N LYS A 150 7.05 -17.33 27.37
CA LYS A 150 7.30 -16.26 26.40
C LYS A 150 7.82 -16.85 25.08
N ASP A 151 7.44 -16.22 23.97
CA ASP A 151 8.04 -16.54 22.68
C ASP A 151 9.53 -16.19 22.68
N ASN A 152 10.35 -17.08 22.12
CA ASN A 152 11.80 -16.88 22.02
C ASN A 152 12.16 -15.88 20.92
N TYR A 153 11.31 -15.77 19.90
CA TYR A 153 11.50 -14.91 18.74
C TYR A 153 10.14 -14.55 18.14
N PHE A 154 10.14 -13.53 17.28
CA PHE A 154 9.02 -13.19 16.42
C PHE A 154 9.54 -12.90 15.02
N ILE A 155 8.70 -13.10 14.01
CA ILE A 155 9.03 -12.72 12.63
C ILE A 155 8.78 -11.22 12.48
N ARG A 156 9.78 -10.51 11.95
CA ARG A 156 9.71 -9.07 11.71
C ARG A 156 9.95 -8.77 10.24
N GLU A 157 9.09 -7.96 9.66
CA GLU A 157 9.30 -7.35 8.36
C GLU A 157 9.88 -5.93 8.54
N ILE A 158 10.88 -5.59 7.72
CA ILE A 158 11.49 -4.25 7.69
C ILE A 158 11.53 -3.81 6.24
N THR A 159 10.82 -2.72 5.94
CA THR A 159 10.73 -2.15 4.60
C THR A 159 11.42 -0.79 4.58
N THR A 160 12.34 -0.60 3.65
CA THR A 160 12.98 0.69 3.38
C THR A 160 12.65 1.11 1.96
N SER A 161 11.84 2.15 1.82
CA SER A 161 11.47 2.74 0.53
C SER A 161 12.03 4.15 0.42
N PHE A 162 12.49 4.51 -0.78
CA PHE A 162 13.11 5.79 -1.08
C PHE A 162 12.18 6.63 -1.96
N LYS A 163 12.08 7.92 -1.62
CA LYS A 163 11.23 8.89 -2.34
C LYS A 163 11.92 10.23 -2.57
N GLU A 164 13.23 10.19 -2.77
CA GLU A 164 14.10 11.37 -2.90
C GLU A 164 13.82 12.14 -4.20
N VAL A 165 13.70 11.41 -5.32
CA VAL A 165 13.46 11.99 -6.65
C VAL A 165 12.40 11.21 -7.40
N ILE A 166 11.76 11.89 -8.36
CA ILE A 166 10.88 11.25 -9.33
C ILE A 166 11.68 10.86 -10.58
N ILE A 167 11.68 9.57 -10.89
CA ILE A 167 12.33 8.97 -12.04
C ILE A 167 11.30 8.92 -13.19
N LYS A 168 11.68 9.44 -14.35
CA LYS A 168 10.97 9.21 -15.61
C LYS A 168 11.98 9.14 -16.75
N ARG A 169 11.82 8.14 -17.60
CA ARG A 169 12.64 7.98 -18.79
C ARG A 169 12.54 9.22 -19.68
N SER A 170 13.70 9.63 -20.18
CA SER A 170 13.83 10.80 -21.04
C SER A 170 14.91 10.57 -22.09
N PHE A 171 14.76 11.23 -23.23
CA PHE A 171 15.65 11.12 -24.38
C PHE A 171 15.84 12.50 -25.04
N GLY A 172 16.70 12.55 -26.06
CA GLY A 172 17.07 13.79 -26.74
C GLY A 172 18.08 14.63 -25.95
N TYR A 173 18.55 15.71 -26.58
CA TYR A 173 19.54 16.60 -25.98
C TYR A 173 19.01 17.17 -24.65
N GLY A 174 19.80 16.99 -23.58
CA GLY A 174 19.48 17.48 -22.25
C GLY A 174 18.25 16.84 -21.60
N HIS A 175 17.89 15.61 -21.94
CA HIS A 175 16.75 14.88 -21.31
C HIS A 175 15.39 15.57 -21.50
N SER A 176 15.23 16.32 -22.59
CA SER A 176 14.07 17.19 -22.83
C SER A 176 12.83 16.48 -23.36
N GLN A 177 12.96 15.26 -23.87
CA GLN A 177 11.85 14.52 -24.47
C GLN A 177 11.40 13.39 -23.54
N LYS A 178 10.10 13.35 -23.24
CA LYS A 178 9.47 12.37 -22.36
C LYS A 178 8.22 11.84 -23.05
N LEU A 179 8.07 10.52 -23.13
CA LEU A 179 6.86 9.94 -23.69
C LEU A 179 5.69 10.05 -22.69
N PRO A 180 4.45 10.14 -23.19
CA PRO A 180 3.27 10.28 -22.35
C PRO A 180 2.87 8.97 -21.63
N ASP A 181 3.40 7.81 -22.05
CA ASP A 181 3.18 6.54 -21.38
C ASP A 181 4.04 6.38 -20.11
N PHE A 182 3.62 5.43 -19.27
CA PHE A 182 4.37 5.03 -18.09
C PHE A 182 5.43 4.00 -18.47
N ASP A 183 6.68 4.44 -18.37
CA ASP A 183 7.87 3.66 -18.74
C ASP A 183 8.38 2.80 -17.59
N GLU A 184 9.15 1.76 -17.92
CA GLU A 184 9.88 0.95 -16.94
C GLU A 184 10.72 1.83 -16.00
N GLY A 185 10.55 1.63 -14.69
CA GLY A 185 11.31 2.36 -13.68
C GLY A 185 10.78 3.76 -13.38
N GLN A 186 9.67 4.18 -13.99
CA GLN A 186 9.04 5.45 -13.64
C GLN A 186 8.46 5.38 -12.22
N GLY A 187 8.72 6.40 -11.40
CA GLY A 187 8.22 6.50 -10.02
C GLY A 187 9.21 7.14 -9.05
N TYR A 188 8.90 7.10 -7.76
CA TYR A 188 9.75 7.70 -6.73
C TYR A 188 10.89 6.75 -6.33
N GLY A 189 12.11 7.26 -6.22
CA GLY A 189 13.28 6.47 -5.86
C GLY A 189 14.39 7.32 -5.28
N THR A 190 15.62 6.80 -5.37
CA THR A 190 16.83 7.55 -5.05
C THR A 190 17.35 8.31 -6.27
N ASP A 191 18.26 9.26 -6.05
CA ASP A 191 19.00 9.90 -7.14
C ASP A 191 19.90 8.91 -7.91
N TYR A 192 20.37 9.32 -9.09
CA TYR A 192 21.30 8.59 -9.96
C TYR A 192 22.51 8.04 -9.19
N PHE A 193 22.90 6.81 -9.51
CA PHE A 193 24.16 6.25 -9.04
C PHE A 193 24.85 5.44 -10.14
N VAL A 194 26.17 5.57 -10.23
CA VAL A 194 27.01 4.64 -11.01
C VAL A 194 27.25 3.37 -10.19
N GLU A 195 27.62 3.54 -8.92
CA GLU A 195 27.80 2.47 -7.95
C GLU A 195 27.18 2.87 -6.63
N ARG A 196 26.41 1.97 -6.02
CA ARG A 196 25.82 2.16 -4.70
C ARG A 196 25.80 0.86 -3.91
N ALA A 197 26.09 0.96 -2.62
CA ALA A 197 26.03 -0.13 -1.68
C ALA A 197 24.90 0.12 -0.66
N TRP A 198 24.16 -0.94 -0.34
CA TRP A 198 23.20 -0.97 0.76
C TRP A 198 23.60 -2.07 1.73
N ASP A 199 23.72 -1.71 3.01
CA ASP A 199 23.99 -2.67 4.08
C ASP A 199 22.79 -2.73 5.02
N LEU A 200 22.18 -3.91 5.11
CA LEU A 200 21.11 -4.16 6.07
C LEU A 200 21.75 -4.59 7.38
N MET A 201 21.68 -3.69 8.37
CA MET A 201 22.15 -3.97 9.72
C MET A 201 21.00 -4.57 10.54
N LEU A 202 21.05 -5.88 10.78
CA LEU A 202 20.07 -6.59 11.60
C LEU A 202 20.60 -6.80 13.02
N GLU A 203 19.88 -6.23 13.99
CA GLU A 203 20.12 -6.45 15.42
C GLU A 203 19.20 -7.54 15.98
N ASN A 204 19.64 -8.21 17.06
CA ASN A 204 18.85 -9.21 17.79
C ASN A 204 18.33 -10.38 16.93
N VAL A 205 19.10 -10.79 15.92
CA VAL A 205 18.76 -11.93 15.06
C VAL A 205 18.77 -13.22 15.89
N TYR A 206 17.62 -13.89 15.95
CA TYR A 206 17.49 -15.21 16.54
C TYR A 206 17.81 -16.27 15.48
N LYS A 207 18.80 -17.14 15.76
CA LYS A 207 19.19 -18.22 14.82
C LYS A 207 18.26 -19.42 15.01
N ASN A 208 17.53 -19.78 13.96
CA ASN A 208 16.67 -20.95 13.86
C ASN A 208 16.64 -21.44 12.39
N ASP A 209 15.86 -22.49 12.12
CA ASP A 209 15.72 -23.09 10.79
C ASP A 209 14.59 -22.45 9.96
N ILE A 210 14.21 -21.20 10.28
CA ILE A 210 13.20 -20.44 9.51
C ILE A 210 13.93 -19.50 8.56
N ASP A 211 13.67 -19.66 7.26
CA ASP A 211 14.27 -18.84 6.23
C ASP A 211 13.83 -17.37 6.34
N ALA A 212 14.80 -16.46 6.43
CA ALA A 212 14.59 -15.04 6.22
C ALA A 212 14.62 -14.73 4.72
N ASN A 213 13.74 -13.81 4.27
CA ASN A 213 13.68 -13.39 2.87
C ASN A 213 14.08 -11.92 2.77
N ILE A 214 14.97 -11.59 1.84
CA ILE A 214 15.35 -10.21 1.52
C ILE A 214 14.90 -9.93 0.10
N ASN A 215 13.86 -9.10 -0.04
CA ASN A 215 13.41 -8.65 -1.36
C ASN A 215 13.98 -7.26 -1.63
N VAL A 216 14.49 -7.06 -2.84
CA VAL A 216 15.04 -5.76 -3.27
C VAL A 216 14.46 -5.40 -4.62
N ALA A 217 13.98 -4.16 -4.74
CA ALA A 217 13.65 -3.54 -6.01
C ALA A 217 14.57 -2.34 -6.25
N ILE A 218 15.27 -2.33 -7.38
CA ILE A 218 16.06 -1.19 -7.85
C ILE A 218 15.68 -0.83 -9.28
N THR A 219 15.93 0.42 -9.65
CA THR A 219 15.83 0.85 -11.04
C THR A 219 17.04 1.66 -11.46
N GLY A 220 17.33 1.62 -12.76
CA GLY A 220 18.34 2.48 -13.39
C GLY A 220 17.73 3.78 -13.88
N TYR A 221 18.56 4.82 -13.90
CA TYR A 221 18.22 6.16 -14.32
C TYR A 221 19.40 6.73 -15.12
N GLY A 222 19.18 7.56 -16.13
CA GLY A 222 20.25 8.09 -17.00
C GLY A 222 19.96 7.87 -18.48
N GLU A 223 20.97 7.77 -19.33
CA GLU A 223 20.79 7.31 -20.72
C GLU A 223 20.74 5.77 -20.80
N ASP A 224 20.20 5.20 -21.88
CA ASP A 224 20.02 3.75 -22.04
C ASP A 224 21.31 2.91 -21.92
N ALA A 225 22.48 3.52 -22.16
CA ALA A 225 23.78 2.88 -22.01
C ALA A 225 24.48 3.14 -20.67
N SER A 226 23.85 3.90 -19.76
CA SER A 226 24.44 4.26 -18.47
C SER A 226 24.65 3.02 -17.61
N ALA A 227 25.87 2.81 -17.12
CA ALA A 227 26.19 1.67 -16.26
C ALA A 227 25.77 1.93 -14.82
N HIS A 228 25.26 0.89 -14.18
CA HIS A 228 24.87 0.85 -12.78
C HIS A 228 25.43 -0.41 -12.12
N LYS A 229 25.83 -0.27 -10.85
CA LYS A 229 26.26 -1.39 -10.02
C LYS A 229 25.68 -1.25 -8.62
N ALA A 230 24.81 -2.18 -8.26
CA ALA A 230 24.23 -2.27 -6.93
C ALA A 230 24.95 -3.36 -6.12
N ALA A 231 25.36 -3.07 -4.89
CA ALA A 231 25.93 -4.04 -3.97
C ALA A 231 25.09 -4.15 -2.68
N PHE A 232 24.81 -5.38 -2.24
CA PHE A 232 23.97 -5.65 -1.08
C PHE A 232 24.76 -6.40 -0.03
N TYR A 233 24.77 -5.84 1.18
CA TYR A 233 25.45 -6.37 2.34
C TYR A 233 24.42 -6.70 3.44
N LEU A 234 24.78 -7.68 4.26
CA LEU A 234 24.07 -8.00 5.50
C LEU A 234 25.10 -8.05 6.62
N ASN A 235 24.97 -7.13 7.58
CA ASN A 235 25.91 -6.98 8.69
C ASN A 235 27.37 -6.93 8.19
N ASN A 236 27.66 -6.05 7.22
CA ASN A 236 28.94 -5.88 6.53
C ASN A 236 29.41 -7.05 5.65
N ASN A 237 28.64 -8.13 5.50
CA ASN A 237 28.98 -9.24 4.62
C ASN A 237 28.33 -9.05 3.25
N LEU A 238 29.13 -9.03 2.18
CA LEU A 238 28.61 -8.93 0.82
C LEU A 238 27.78 -10.17 0.48
N LEU A 239 26.49 -9.98 0.19
CA LEU A 239 25.61 -11.03 -0.28
C LEU A 239 25.60 -11.12 -1.80
N LYS A 240 25.49 -9.97 -2.48
CA LYS A 240 25.30 -9.92 -3.93
C LYS A 240 25.75 -8.60 -4.54
N THR A 241 26.17 -8.65 -5.80
CA THR A 241 26.34 -7.49 -6.66
C THR A 241 25.51 -7.68 -7.93
N ASP A 242 24.81 -6.64 -8.38
CA ASP A 242 24.00 -6.65 -9.60
C ASP A 242 24.46 -5.51 -10.53
N PRO A 243 25.30 -5.80 -11.54
CA PRO A 243 25.61 -4.86 -12.61
C PRO A 243 24.50 -4.84 -13.66
N PHE A 244 24.06 -3.66 -14.08
CA PHE A 244 23.06 -3.48 -15.12
C PHE A 244 23.23 -2.12 -15.82
N SER A 245 22.49 -1.87 -16.90
CA SER A 245 22.57 -0.62 -17.64
C SER A 245 21.20 -0.09 -18.09
N GLY A 246 21.11 1.24 -18.19
CA GLY A 246 19.93 1.95 -18.67
C GLY A 246 18.73 1.90 -17.74
N TYR A 247 17.58 2.36 -18.23
CA TYR A 247 16.30 2.26 -17.51
C TYR A 247 15.84 0.81 -17.44
N LYS A 248 15.99 0.21 -16.27
CA LYS A 248 15.62 -1.19 -16.04
C LYS A 248 15.22 -1.40 -14.61
N VAL A 249 14.09 -2.06 -14.38
CA VAL A 249 13.66 -2.50 -13.06
C VAL A 249 14.27 -3.87 -12.78
N ARG A 250 14.85 -4.03 -11.59
CA ARG A 250 15.42 -5.27 -11.10
C ARG A 250 14.76 -5.59 -9.78
N LYS A 251 14.02 -6.70 -9.74
CA LYS A 251 13.49 -7.28 -8.51
C LYS A 251 14.29 -8.54 -8.19
N MET A 252 14.81 -8.62 -6.96
CA MET A 252 15.67 -9.69 -6.47
C MET A 252 15.08 -10.22 -5.16
N ARG A 253 15.22 -11.53 -4.96
CA ARG A 253 14.89 -12.26 -3.73
C ARG A 253 16.09 -13.11 -3.33
#